data_AF-A0A151J527-F1
#
_entry.id   AF-A0A151J527-F1
#
_cell.length_a   1.000
_cell.length_b   1.000
_cell.length_c   1.000
_cell.angle_alpha   90.00
_cell.angle_beta   90.00
_cell.angle_gamma   90.00
#
_symmetry.space_group_name_H-M   'P 1'
#
loop_
_entity.id
_entity.type
_entity.pdbx_description
1 polymer ?
#
loop_
_entity_poly.entity_id
_entity_poly.type
_entity_poly.pdbx_seq_one_letter_code
_entity_poly.pdbx_strand_id
1 'polypeptide(L)'
;MKLAATKNMKATVNDLLVKVRKSRYQRYRVFCNARQEREARKKRKLMAKLRRALRKPEDWQRHMRVLERLAAPKVAARPKRRKPSKKRKWRPVDMERTYFLALPMIRHAPVLRDPFEVSERALTYRMSKRMEKLTARKIRPEIPLRIPGAVSPAATKAIASERVIALAKPAQRPAGRETDLREDAFTVSPMALKARCSKRLKSLAKPKTYPKPVFKRLRAALRR
;
A
#
# COMPACT_ATOMS: atom_id res chain seq x y z
N MET A 1 -9.89 -81.47 27.63
CA MET A 1 -10.45 -80.47 28.56
C MET A 1 -9.29 -79.69 29.19
N LYS A 2 -8.64 -78.72 28.52
CA LYS A 2 -8.97 -77.27 28.52
C LYS A 2 -9.68 -76.86 29.82
N LEU A 3 -9.07 -76.12 30.74
CA LEU A 3 -9.28 -74.66 30.83
C LEU A 3 -8.33 -73.92 31.82
N ALA A 4 -7.11 -74.40 32.09
CA ALA A 4 -6.21 -73.73 33.05
C ALA A 4 -5.34 -72.59 32.46
N ALA A 5 -5.28 -72.41 31.14
CA ALA A 5 -4.40 -71.42 30.49
C ALA A 5 -5.05 -70.03 30.24
N THR A 6 -6.24 -69.75 30.79
CA THR A 6 -7.08 -68.69 30.22
C THR A 6 -6.84 -67.28 30.78
N LYS A 7 -6.43 -67.13 32.05
CA LYS A 7 -6.30 -65.78 32.66
C LYS A 7 -4.98 -65.09 32.30
N ASN A 8 -3.87 -65.81 32.34
CA ASN A 8 -2.54 -65.25 32.07
C ASN A 8 -2.35 -64.93 30.58
N MET A 9 -2.88 -65.76 29.67
CA MET A 9 -2.89 -65.47 28.23
C MET A 9 -3.77 -64.25 27.91
N LYS A 10 -4.92 -64.10 28.56
CA LYS A 10 -5.77 -62.91 28.40
C LYS A 10 -5.05 -61.63 28.86
N ALA A 11 -4.29 -61.69 29.95
CA ALA A 11 -3.49 -60.57 30.44
C ALA A 11 -2.35 -60.19 29.47
N THR A 12 -1.63 -61.17 28.93
CA THR A 12 -0.55 -60.92 27.94
C THR A 12 -1.09 -60.37 26.63
N VAL A 13 -2.21 -60.91 26.13
CA VAL A 13 -2.88 -60.38 24.94
C VAL A 13 -3.35 -58.94 25.18
N ASN A 14 -3.92 -58.64 26.35
CA ASN A 14 -4.31 -57.27 26.70
C ASN A 14 -3.13 -56.31 26.76
N ASP A 15 -2.01 -56.70 27.37
CA ASP A 15 -0.81 -55.86 27.42
C ASP A 15 -0.24 -55.62 26.01
N LEU A 16 -0.23 -56.63 25.15
CA LEU A 16 0.20 -56.51 23.76
C LEU A 16 -0.73 -55.58 22.97
N LEU A 17 -2.05 -55.67 23.15
CA LEU A 17 -3.02 -54.74 22.58
C LEU A 17 -2.83 -53.30 23.08
N VAL A 18 -2.49 -53.12 24.36
CA VAL A 18 -2.17 -51.79 24.93
C VAL A 18 -0.89 -51.23 24.31
N LYS A 19 0.14 -52.05 24.12
CA LYS A 19 1.39 -51.66 23.44
C LYS A 19 1.15 -51.28 21.98
N VAL A 20 0.32 -52.04 21.25
CA VAL A 20 -0.09 -51.71 19.87
C VAL A 20 -0.88 -50.39 19.84
N ARG A 21 -1.85 -50.19 20.73
CA ARG A 21 -2.64 -48.94 20.84
C ARG A 21 -1.78 -47.73 21.19
N LYS A 22 -0.76 -47.90 22.05
CA LYS A 22 0.18 -46.84 22.44
C LYS A 22 1.37 -46.71 21.48
N SER A 23 1.47 -47.56 20.46
CA SER A 23 2.57 -47.55 19.50
C SER A 23 2.67 -46.21 18.78
N ARG A 24 3.90 -45.84 18.41
CA ARG A 24 4.17 -44.62 17.63
C ARG A 24 3.39 -44.62 16.31
N TYR A 25 3.27 -45.78 15.66
CA TYR A 25 2.54 -45.93 14.40
C TYR A 25 1.03 -45.70 14.56
N GLN A 26 0.41 -46.25 15.60
CA GLN A 26 -1.02 -46.04 15.86
C GLN A 26 -1.32 -44.57 16.17
N ARG A 27 -0.45 -43.91 16.95
CA ARG A 27 -0.55 -42.46 17.20
C ARG A 27 -0.40 -41.66 15.90
N TYR A 28 0.58 -41.98 15.07
CA TYR A 28 0.78 -41.34 13.76
C TYR A 28 -0.46 -41.47 12.86
N ARG A 29 -1.03 -42.68 12.76
CA ARG A 29 -2.25 -42.94 11.99
C ARG A 29 -3.44 -42.11 12.49
N VAL A 30 -3.62 -42.01 13.81
CA VAL A 30 -4.67 -41.15 14.40
C VAL A 30 -4.45 -39.68 14.04
N PHE A 31 -3.21 -39.19 14.08
CA PHE A 31 -2.90 -37.80 13.68
C PHE A 31 -3.15 -37.56 12.18
N CYS A 32 -2.79 -38.51 11.32
CA CYS A 32 -3.08 -38.43 9.88
C CYS A 32 -4.58 -38.39 9.60
N ASN A 33 -5.35 -39.28 10.23
CA ASN A 33 -6.81 -39.31 10.11
C ASN A 33 -7.44 -38.01 10.64
N ALA A 34 -7.02 -37.54 11.82
CA ALA A 34 -7.50 -36.28 12.38
C ALA A 34 -7.16 -35.08 11.49
N ARG A 35 -5.99 -35.10 10.82
CA ARG A 35 -5.62 -34.07 9.84
C ARG A 35 -6.53 -34.12 8.60
N GLN A 36 -6.74 -35.31 8.04
CA GLN A 36 -7.64 -35.51 6.90
C GLN A 36 -9.07 -35.09 7.23
N GLU A 37 -9.58 -35.41 8.42
CA GLU A 37 -10.89 -34.98 8.90
C GLU A 37 -10.99 -33.46 9.05
N ARG A 38 -9.94 -32.80 9.58
CA ARG A 38 -9.88 -31.33 9.67
C ARG A 38 -9.90 -30.69 8.28
N GLU A 39 -9.14 -31.24 7.33
CA GLU A 39 -9.12 -30.77 5.94
C GLU A 39 -10.48 -31.00 5.27
N ALA A 40 -11.09 -32.17 5.44
CA ALA A 40 -12.43 -32.48 4.95
C ALA A 40 -13.50 -31.57 5.56
N ARG A 41 -13.43 -31.29 6.87
CA ARG A 41 -14.35 -30.35 7.56
C ARG A 41 -14.19 -28.93 7.03
N LYS A 42 -12.95 -28.47 6.78
CA LYS A 42 -12.68 -27.18 6.12
C LYS A 42 -13.29 -27.14 4.72
N LYS A 43 -13.07 -28.17 3.90
CA LYS A 43 -13.66 -28.29 2.55
C LYS A 43 -15.19 -28.29 2.60
N ARG A 44 -15.81 -29.04 3.52
CA ARG A 44 -17.28 -29.06 3.73
C ARG A 44 -17.81 -27.68 4.11
N LYS A 45 -17.15 -26.97 5.04
CA LYS A 45 -17.53 -25.60 5.43
C LYS A 45 -17.41 -24.63 4.26
N LEU A 46 -16.33 -24.72 3.47
CA LEU A 46 -16.14 -23.91 2.27
C LEU A 46 -17.25 -24.18 1.23
N MET A 47 -17.52 -25.46 0.94
CA MET A 47 -18.58 -25.86 0.01
C MET A 47 -19.97 -25.44 0.49
N ALA A 48 -20.26 -25.51 1.78
CA ALA A 48 -21.52 -25.02 2.35
C ALA A 48 -21.66 -23.50 2.19
N LYS A 49 -20.58 -22.74 2.40
CA LYS A 49 -20.57 -21.28 2.15
C LYS A 49 -20.78 -20.97 0.67
N LEU A 50 -20.14 -21.71 -0.23
CA LEU A 50 -20.31 -21.55 -1.67
C LEU A 50 -21.75 -21.87 -2.10
N ARG A 51 -22.33 -22.98 -1.62
CA ARG A 51 -23.74 -23.32 -1.88
C ARG A 51 -24.71 -22.27 -1.34
N ARG A 52 -24.39 -21.63 -0.21
CA ARG A 52 -25.18 -20.53 0.36
C ARG A 52 -25.07 -19.26 -0.47
N ALA A 53 -23.89 -18.96 -1.02
CA ALA A 53 -23.62 -17.75 -1.80
C ALA A 53 -24.11 -17.86 -3.26
N LEU A 54 -23.96 -19.04 -3.87
CA LEU A 54 -24.32 -19.35 -5.25
C LEU A 54 -25.58 -20.22 -5.23
N ARG A 55 -26.68 -19.64 -4.76
CA ARG A 55 -27.96 -20.36 -4.55
C ARG A 55 -28.66 -20.68 -5.87
N LYS A 56 -28.47 -19.85 -6.91
CA LYS A 56 -29.02 -20.09 -8.25
C LYS A 56 -27.97 -20.77 -9.14
N PRO A 57 -28.39 -21.67 -10.05
CA PRO A 57 -27.47 -22.36 -10.96
C PRO A 57 -26.72 -21.38 -11.90
N GLU A 58 -27.33 -20.25 -12.25
CA GLU A 58 -26.71 -19.19 -13.05
C GLU A 58 -25.53 -18.52 -12.34
N ASP A 59 -25.57 -18.42 -11.00
CA ASP A 59 -24.50 -17.80 -10.24
C ASP A 59 -23.21 -18.62 -10.33
N TRP A 60 -23.32 -19.95 -10.44
CA TRP A 60 -22.19 -20.84 -10.67
C TRP A 60 -21.55 -20.59 -12.04
N GLN A 61 -22.36 -20.44 -13.09
CA GLN A 61 -21.85 -20.12 -14.43
C GLN A 61 -21.15 -18.76 -14.47
N ARG A 62 -21.71 -17.74 -13.80
CA ARG A 62 -21.06 -16.43 -13.64
C ARG A 62 -19.74 -16.53 -12.88
N HIS A 63 -19.70 -17.32 -11.81
CA HIS A 63 -18.50 -17.55 -11.02
C HIS A 63 -17.39 -18.21 -11.85
N MET A 64 -17.71 -19.25 -12.63
CA MET A 64 -16.75 -19.93 -13.51
C MET A 64 -16.17 -18.98 -14.57
N ARG A 65 -17.00 -18.14 -15.21
CA ARG A 65 -16.54 -17.11 -16.16
C ARG A 65 -15.58 -16.10 -15.51
N VAL A 66 -15.82 -15.73 -14.25
CA VAL A 66 -14.92 -14.84 -13.50
C VAL A 66 -13.60 -15.53 -13.20
N LEU A 67 -13.62 -16.80 -12.80
CA LEU A 67 -12.39 -17.56 -12.55
C LEU A 67 -11.55 -17.72 -13.82
N GLU A 68 -12.16 -18.02 -14.96
CA GLU A 68 -11.48 -18.09 -16.27
C GLU A 68 -10.82 -16.75 -16.63
N ARG A 69 -11.53 -15.63 -16.44
CA ARG A 69 -10.99 -14.29 -16.67
C ARG A 69 -9.80 -13.96 -15.75
N LEU A 70 -9.83 -14.42 -14.50
CA LEU A 70 -8.76 -14.18 -13.53
C LEU A 70 -7.56 -15.12 -13.74
N ALA A 71 -7.80 -16.35 -14.19
CA ALA A 71 -6.77 -17.34 -14.52
C ALA A 71 -6.02 -16.97 -15.81
N ALA A 72 -6.66 -16.25 -16.73
CA ALA A 72 -6.01 -15.73 -17.93
C ALA A 72 -4.82 -14.81 -17.57
N PRO A 73 -3.63 -15.00 -18.16
CA PRO A 73 -2.47 -14.18 -17.87
C PRO A 73 -2.75 -12.72 -18.24
N LYS A 74 -2.45 -11.79 -17.31
CA LYS A 74 -2.63 -10.35 -17.55
C LYS A 74 -1.63 -9.87 -18.59
N VAL A 75 -2.07 -9.70 -19.83
CA VAL A 75 -1.26 -9.07 -20.88
C VAL A 75 -1.03 -7.61 -20.50
N ALA A 76 0.22 -7.26 -20.17
CA ALA A 76 0.59 -5.88 -19.92
C ALA A 76 0.32 -5.05 -21.17
N ALA A 77 -0.56 -4.06 -21.07
CA ALA A 77 -0.85 -3.16 -22.17
C ALA A 77 0.45 -2.45 -22.58
N ARG A 78 0.87 -2.63 -23.84
CA ARG A 78 2.06 -1.95 -24.36
C ARG A 78 1.83 -0.43 -24.22
N PRO A 79 2.81 0.33 -23.69
CA PRO A 79 2.66 1.77 -23.58
C PRO A 79 2.36 2.35 -24.95
N LYS A 80 1.36 3.25 -25.05
CA LYS A 80 1.03 3.93 -26.30
C LYS A 80 2.30 4.61 -26.82
N ARG A 81 2.77 4.19 -28.01
CA ARG A 81 3.93 4.84 -28.66
C ARG A 81 3.60 6.32 -28.85
N ARG A 82 4.34 7.20 -28.17
CA ARG A 82 4.24 8.65 -28.42
C ARG A 82 4.62 8.86 -29.88
N LYS A 83 3.71 9.42 -30.69
CA LYS A 83 4.04 9.82 -32.06
C LYS A 83 5.22 10.80 -31.96
N PRO A 84 6.30 10.63 -32.74
CA PRO A 84 7.38 11.62 -32.74
C PRO A 84 6.75 12.97 -33.07
N SER A 85 7.00 13.98 -32.23
CA SER A 85 6.63 15.35 -32.57
C SER A 85 7.20 15.65 -33.95
N LYS A 86 6.41 16.25 -34.84
CA LYS A 86 6.88 16.64 -36.17
C LYS A 86 8.15 17.48 -35.95
N LYS A 87 9.33 16.94 -36.30
CA LYS A 87 10.58 17.70 -36.23
C LYS A 87 10.35 18.94 -37.05
N ARG A 88 10.52 20.13 -36.45
CA ARG A 88 10.40 21.39 -37.19
C ARG A 88 11.38 21.30 -38.36
N LYS A 89 10.88 21.49 -39.59
CA LYS A 89 11.74 21.52 -40.78
C LYS A 89 12.82 22.57 -40.53
N TRP A 90 14.09 22.19 -40.69
CA TRP A 90 15.20 23.12 -40.59
C TRP A 90 14.99 24.20 -41.66
N ARG A 91 15.00 25.47 -41.26
CA ARG A 91 14.90 26.60 -42.16
C ARG A 91 16.31 27.16 -42.36
N PRO A 92 16.70 27.50 -43.61
CA PRO A 92 17.93 28.23 -43.86
C PRO A 92 17.97 29.51 -43.01
N VAL A 93 19.16 29.89 -42.56
CA VAL A 93 19.36 31.14 -41.84
C VAL A 93 19.27 32.29 -42.85
N ASP A 94 18.40 33.24 -42.56
CA ASP A 94 18.25 34.46 -43.34
C ASP A 94 19.41 35.41 -43.01
N MET A 95 20.30 35.60 -43.99
CA MET A 95 21.55 36.35 -43.80
C MET A 95 21.29 37.85 -43.60
N GLU A 96 20.27 38.41 -44.26
CA GLU A 96 19.87 39.82 -44.09
C GLU A 96 19.35 40.04 -42.67
N ARG A 97 18.50 39.13 -42.20
CA ARG A 97 18.02 39.16 -40.81
C ARG A 97 19.16 39.06 -39.81
N THR A 98 20.15 38.20 -40.05
CA THR A 98 21.32 38.12 -39.15
C THR A 98 22.13 39.41 -39.14
N TYR A 99 22.27 40.08 -40.29
CA TYR A 99 22.93 41.38 -40.38
C TYR A 99 22.19 42.45 -39.57
N PHE A 100 20.86 42.56 -39.73
CA PHE A 100 20.05 43.49 -38.92
C PHE A 100 20.11 43.21 -37.42
N LEU A 101 20.17 41.95 -37.02
CA LEU A 101 20.30 41.56 -35.60
C LEU A 101 21.70 41.81 -35.04
N ALA A 102 22.73 41.88 -35.89
CA ALA A 102 24.10 42.19 -35.51
C ALA A 102 24.33 43.69 -35.29
N LEU A 103 23.46 44.55 -35.83
CA LEU A 103 23.51 45.98 -35.57
C LEU A 103 23.23 46.27 -34.09
N PRO A 104 23.91 47.27 -33.50
CA PRO A 104 23.63 47.67 -32.13
C PRO A 104 22.19 48.15 -32.01
N MET A 105 21.48 47.64 -31.01
CA MET A 105 20.09 48.03 -30.77
C MET A 105 20.04 49.48 -30.28
N ILE A 106 19.65 50.41 -31.15
CA ILE A 106 19.44 51.81 -30.82
C ILE A 106 18.20 51.89 -29.93
N ARG A 107 18.40 52.20 -28.64
CA ARG A 107 17.30 52.40 -27.69
C ARG A 107 16.90 53.87 -27.70
N HIS A 108 15.79 54.18 -28.34
CA HIS A 108 15.15 55.48 -28.15
C HIS A 108 14.57 55.54 -26.74
N ALA A 109 14.68 56.70 -26.09
CA ALA A 109 13.99 56.93 -24.83
C ALA A 109 12.48 56.73 -25.07
N PRO A 110 11.78 55.96 -24.21
CA PRO A 110 10.34 55.81 -24.35
C PRO A 110 9.69 57.18 -24.20
N VAL A 111 8.84 57.55 -25.16
CA VAL A 111 7.99 58.74 -25.02
C VAL A 111 7.08 58.50 -23.82
N LEU A 112 7.10 59.41 -22.85
CA LEU A 112 6.15 59.40 -21.73
C LEU A 112 4.75 59.53 -22.31
N ARG A 113 3.96 58.46 -22.20
CA ARG A 113 2.53 58.52 -22.50
C ARG A 113 1.82 59.25 -21.38
N ASP A 114 0.84 60.06 -21.73
CA ASP A 114 -0.06 60.63 -20.74
C ASP A 114 -0.79 59.48 -20.02
N PRO A 115 -0.72 59.39 -18.68
CA PRO A 115 -1.42 58.35 -17.93
C PRO A 115 -2.95 58.38 -18.08
N PHE A 116 -3.52 59.51 -18.49
CA PHE A 116 -4.97 59.66 -18.71
C PHE A 116 -5.41 59.44 -20.16
N GLU A 117 -4.45 59.34 -21.09
CA GLU A 117 -4.76 59.12 -22.51
C GLU A 117 -5.10 57.65 -22.77
N VAL A 118 -6.37 57.40 -23.08
CA VAL A 118 -6.89 56.08 -23.44
C VAL A 118 -6.82 55.91 -24.96
N SER A 119 -6.24 54.81 -25.44
CA SER A 119 -6.20 54.54 -26.88
C SER A 119 -7.61 54.46 -27.49
N GLU A 120 -7.80 54.98 -28.69
CA GLU A 120 -9.10 54.98 -29.40
C GLU A 120 -9.73 53.58 -29.53
N ARG A 121 -8.87 52.56 -29.71
CA ARG A 121 -9.30 51.15 -29.76
C ARG A 121 -9.88 50.65 -28.45
N ALA A 122 -9.42 51.17 -27.31
CA ALA A 122 -9.94 50.80 -26.00
C ALA A 122 -11.31 51.47 -25.75
N LEU A 123 -11.54 52.68 -26.26
CA LEU A 123 -12.84 53.35 -26.19
C LEU A 123 -13.93 52.61 -26.97
N THR A 124 -13.56 51.99 -28.10
CA THR A 124 -14.47 51.25 -28.99
C THR A 124 -14.51 49.74 -28.73
N TYR A 125 -13.75 49.26 -27.75
CA TYR A 125 -13.59 47.83 -27.51
C TYR A 125 -14.88 47.18 -26.97
N ARG A 126 -15.33 46.11 -27.63
CA ARG A 126 -16.40 45.23 -27.14
C ARG A 126 -15.79 44.01 -26.47
N MET A 127 -16.22 43.70 -25.23
CA MET A 127 -15.75 42.52 -24.50
C MET A 127 -16.02 41.23 -25.28
N SER A 128 -15.04 40.34 -25.31
CA SER A 128 -15.25 39.00 -25.85
C SER A 128 -16.02 38.11 -24.87
N LYS A 129 -16.74 37.12 -25.39
CA LYS A 129 -17.45 36.09 -24.59
C LYS A 129 -16.55 35.40 -23.56
N ARG A 130 -15.25 35.27 -23.84
CA ARG A 130 -14.27 34.72 -22.89
C ARG A 130 -14.01 35.69 -21.74
N MET A 131 -13.85 36.97 -22.05
CA MET A 131 -13.63 38.01 -21.04
C MET A 131 -14.84 38.13 -20.12
N GLU A 132 -16.06 38.11 -20.65
CA GLU A 132 -17.30 38.10 -19.84
C GLU A 132 -17.33 36.96 -18.81
N LYS A 133 -16.91 35.76 -19.22
CA LYS A 133 -16.81 34.60 -18.32
C LYS A 133 -15.73 34.76 -17.26
N LEU A 134 -14.64 35.45 -17.58
CA LEU A 134 -13.54 35.69 -16.65
C LEU A 134 -13.86 36.82 -15.66
N THR A 135 -14.63 37.83 -16.09
CA THR A 135 -15.06 38.94 -15.23
C THR A 135 -16.18 38.55 -14.27
N ALA A 136 -16.96 37.53 -14.61
CA ALA A 136 -17.99 37.00 -13.72
C ALA A 136 -17.35 36.48 -12.41
N ARG A 137 -17.57 37.21 -11.30
CA ARG A 137 -17.18 36.77 -9.97
C ARG A 137 -17.90 35.47 -9.65
N LYS A 138 -17.14 34.40 -9.43
CA LYS A 138 -17.70 33.12 -8.98
C LYS A 138 -18.08 33.23 -7.50
N ILE A 139 -19.36 33.50 -7.22
CA ILE A 139 -19.90 33.45 -5.87
C ILE A 139 -19.70 32.02 -5.36
N ARG A 140 -18.85 31.86 -4.34
CA ARG A 140 -18.71 30.58 -3.65
C ARG A 140 -19.92 30.44 -2.72
N PRO A 141 -20.53 29.25 -2.62
CA PRO A 141 -21.55 29.04 -1.59
C PRO A 141 -20.92 29.31 -0.22
N GLU A 142 -21.66 30.01 0.64
CA GLU A 142 -21.26 30.22 2.03
C GLU A 142 -21.18 28.86 2.73
N ILE A 143 -19.99 28.51 3.20
CA ILE A 143 -19.78 27.27 3.96
C ILE A 143 -20.21 27.60 5.39
N PRO A 144 -21.23 26.92 5.95
CA PRO A 144 -21.63 27.17 7.33
C PRO A 144 -20.47 26.83 8.28
N LEU A 145 -20.22 27.71 9.25
CA LEU A 145 -19.17 27.51 10.25
C LEU A 145 -19.49 26.28 11.11
N ARG A 146 -18.46 25.47 11.37
CA ARG A 146 -18.60 24.26 12.19
C ARG A 146 -18.79 24.66 13.66
N ILE A 147 -19.95 24.34 14.23
CA ILE A 147 -20.22 24.53 15.65
C ILE A 147 -19.28 23.64 16.47
N PRO A 148 -18.50 24.18 17.42
CA PRO A 148 -17.63 23.37 18.27
C PRO A 148 -18.48 22.40 19.09
N GLY A 149 -18.12 21.11 19.07
CA GLY A 149 -18.86 20.06 19.75
C GLY A 149 -20.01 19.44 18.94
N ALA A 150 -20.40 20.01 17.80
CA ALA A 150 -21.38 19.39 16.92
C ALA A 150 -20.78 18.13 16.26
N VAL A 151 -21.38 16.99 16.57
CA VAL A 151 -21.11 15.69 15.96
C VAL A 151 -22.21 15.34 14.97
N SER A 152 -21.89 14.51 13.98
CA SER A 152 -22.89 14.06 13.01
C SER A 152 -23.94 13.17 13.69
N PRO A 153 -25.20 13.17 13.22
CA PRO A 153 -26.25 12.30 13.79
C PRO A 153 -25.93 10.80 13.63
N ALA A 154 -25.06 10.45 12.69
CA ALA A 154 -24.55 9.10 12.55
C ALA A 154 -23.55 8.73 13.67
N ALA A 155 -22.75 9.70 14.13
CA ALA A 155 -21.79 9.47 15.21
C ALA A 155 -22.50 9.24 16.57
N THR A 156 -23.60 9.94 16.85
CA THR A 156 -24.41 9.72 18.06
C THR A 156 -25.12 8.36 18.07
N LYS A 157 -25.47 7.81 16.90
CA LYS A 157 -26.12 6.49 16.77
C LYS A 157 -25.13 5.33 16.68
N ALA A 158 -23.84 5.61 16.55
CA ALA A 158 -22.83 4.58 16.32
C ALA A 158 -22.52 3.82 17.63
N ILE A 159 -22.72 2.50 17.61
CA ILE A 159 -22.33 1.61 18.71
C ILE A 159 -20.87 1.18 18.48
N ALA A 160 -20.01 1.45 19.45
CA ALA A 160 -18.59 1.07 19.36
C ALA A 160 -18.40 -0.45 19.45
N SER A 161 -17.44 -0.98 18.69
CA SER A 161 -17.07 -2.40 18.79
C SER A 161 -16.42 -2.72 20.15
N GLU A 162 -16.54 -3.97 20.59
CA GLU A 162 -15.95 -4.45 21.86
C GLU A 162 -14.46 -4.12 22.00
N ARG A 163 -13.69 -4.23 20.91
CA ARG A 163 -12.26 -3.88 20.89
C ARG A 163 -12.03 -2.39 21.16
N VAL A 164 -12.85 -1.52 20.55
CA VAL A 164 -12.75 -0.07 20.74
C VAL A 164 -13.11 0.29 22.17
N ILE A 165 -14.12 -0.36 22.74
CA ILE A 165 -14.49 -0.20 24.15
C ILE A 165 -13.35 -0.64 25.07
N ALA A 166 -12.72 -1.78 24.80
CA ALA A 166 -11.60 -2.29 25.58
C ALA A 166 -10.37 -1.37 25.53
N LEU A 167 -10.07 -0.80 24.36
CA LEU A 167 -8.95 0.15 24.19
C LEU A 167 -9.24 1.52 24.78
N ALA A 168 -10.51 1.95 24.79
CA ALA A 168 -10.93 3.21 25.40
C ALA A 168 -10.84 3.17 26.93
N LYS A 169 -10.92 1.98 27.55
CA LYS A 169 -10.70 1.84 28.98
C LYS A 169 -9.23 2.13 29.30
N PRO A 170 -8.94 3.04 30.26
CA PRO A 170 -7.57 3.30 30.67
C PRO A 170 -6.95 2.04 31.26
N ALA A 171 -5.66 1.84 31.04
CA ALA A 171 -4.93 0.71 31.61
C ALA A 171 -4.91 0.84 33.14
N GLN A 172 -5.60 -0.06 33.84
CA GLN A 172 -5.53 -0.14 35.30
C GLN A 172 -4.16 -0.70 35.71
N ARG A 173 -3.37 0.10 36.39
CA ARG A 173 -2.10 -0.32 36.99
C ARG A 173 -2.29 -0.43 38.51
N PRO A 174 -1.77 -1.47 39.17
CA PRO A 174 -1.85 -1.57 40.63
C PRO A 174 -1.09 -0.40 41.27
N ALA A 175 -1.68 0.20 42.30
CA ALA A 175 -1.04 1.28 43.06
C ALA A 175 0.27 0.76 43.68
N GLY A 176 1.36 1.53 43.54
CA GLY A 176 2.67 1.20 44.13
C GLY A 176 3.64 0.42 43.23
N ARG A 177 3.27 0.03 42.01
CA ARG A 177 4.22 -0.55 41.05
C ARG A 177 4.79 0.54 40.15
N GLU A 178 5.76 1.28 40.67
CA GLU A 178 6.61 2.20 39.88
C GLU A 178 7.32 1.36 38.81
N THR A 179 6.73 1.28 37.63
CA THR A 179 7.13 0.27 36.63
C THR A 179 8.42 0.67 35.91
N ASP A 180 8.82 1.92 36.06
CA ASP A 180 9.94 2.55 35.37
C ASP A 180 11.10 2.94 36.31
N LEU A 181 10.89 2.89 37.63
CA LEU A 181 11.95 3.11 38.62
C LEU A 181 12.52 1.74 39.01
N ARG A 182 13.62 1.36 38.36
CA ARG A 182 14.52 0.37 38.95
C ARG A 182 15.20 1.01 40.15
N GLU A 183 15.38 0.24 41.23
CA GLU A 183 16.14 0.67 42.42
C GLU A 183 17.52 1.22 42.04
N ASP A 184 18.12 0.68 40.97
CA ASP A 184 19.29 1.23 40.32
C ASP A 184 19.01 1.47 38.82
N ALA A 185 19.09 2.74 38.43
CA ALA A 185 18.87 3.19 37.05
C ALA A 185 19.91 2.64 36.06
N PHE A 186 21.09 2.22 36.52
CA PHE A 186 22.16 1.68 35.68
C PHE A 186 22.16 0.16 35.59
N THR A 187 21.32 -0.53 36.35
CA THR A 187 21.24 -1.98 36.31
C THR A 187 20.62 -2.45 34.99
N VAL A 188 21.42 -3.12 34.16
CA VAL A 188 20.99 -3.76 32.92
C VAL A 188 20.40 -5.14 33.23
N SER A 189 19.29 -5.51 32.57
CA SER A 189 18.69 -6.83 32.80
C SER A 189 19.63 -7.96 32.32
N PRO A 190 19.70 -9.10 33.04
CA PRO A 190 20.59 -10.20 32.67
C PRO A 190 20.26 -10.80 31.30
N MET A 191 19.00 -10.70 30.87
CA MET A 191 18.57 -11.07 29.52
C MET A 191 19.13 -10.12 28.45
N ALA A 192 19.21 -8.82 28.74
CA ALA A 192 19.79 -7.85 27.82
C ALA A 192 21.30 -8.06 27.66
N LEU A 193 22.01 -8.41 28.73
CA LEU A 193 23.45 -8.78 28.67
C LEU A 193 23.71 -10.01 27.79
N LYS A 194 22.78 -10.97 27.79
CA LYS A 194 22.86 -12.20 26.97
C LYS A 194 22.22 -12.05 25.59
N ALA A 195 21.64 -10.89 25.26
CA ALA A 195 20.89 -10.71 24.03
C ALA A 195 21.81 -10.72 22.80
N ARG A 196 21.45 -11.50 21.78
CA ARG A 196 22.13 -11.52 20.49
C ARG A 196 21.37 -10.68 19.47
N CYS A 197 22.08 -9.85 18.71
CA CYS A 197 21.47 -9.05 17.64
C CYS A 197 20.79 -9.93 16.59
N SER A 198 19.58 -9.54 16.18
CA SER A 198 18.85 -10.20 15.11
C SER A 198 19.60 -10.09 13.77
N LYS A 199 19.36 -11.04 12.85
CA LYS A 199 19.98 -11.03 11.51
C LYS A 199 19.75 -9.70 10.77
N ARG A 200 18.56 -9.11 10.91
CA ARG A 200 18.20 -7.82 10.31
C ARG A 200 19.05 -6.67 10.88
N LEU A 201 19.17 -6.58 12.20
CA LEU A 201 19.98 -5.54 12.84
C LEU A 201 21.46 -5.66 12.46
N LYS A 202 21.99 -6.88 12.39
CA LYS A 202 23.34 -7.14 11.87
C LYS A 202 23.53 -6.66 10.44
N SER A 203 22.52 -6.80 9.59
CA SER A 203 22.56 -6.30 8.20
C SER A 203 22.52 -4.78 8.12
N LEU A 204 21.71 -4.14 8.96
CA LEU A 204 21.55 -2.68 8.97
C LEU A 204 22.75 -1.96 9.59
N ALA A 205 23.45 -2.61 10.52
CA ALA A 205 24.68 -2.10 11.12
C ALA A 205 25.87 -2.13 10.15
N LYS A 206 25.77 -2.84 9.01
CA LYS A 206 26.82 -2.79 7.98
C LYS A 206 26.82 -1.40 7.32
N PRO A 207 27.97 -0.74 7.16
CA PRO A 207 28.05 0.55 6.49
C PRO A 207 27.60 0.42 5.04
N LYS A 208 26.92 1.44 4.52
CA LYS A 208 26.55 1.50 3.11
C LYS A 208 27.78 1.81 2.27
N THR A 209 28.26 0.84 1.51
CA THR A 209 29.31 1.04 0.50
C THR A 209 28.68 1.60 -0.77
N TYR A 210 29.00 2.85 -1.11
CA TYR A 210 28.66 3.43 -2.41
C TYR A 210 29.77 3.16 -3.41
N PRO A 211 29.47 2.80 -4.67
CA PRO A 211 30.50 2.66 -5.70
C PRO A 211 31.18 4.02 -5.92
N LYS A 212 32.52 4.01 -6.10
CA LYS A 212 33.26 5.23 -6.45
C LYS A 212 32.68 5.80 -7.75
N PRO A 213 32.35 7.10 -7.81
CA PRO A 213 31.81 7.70 -9.03
C PRO A 213 32.87 7.65 -10.13
N VAL A 214 32.63 6.84 -11.16
CA VAL A 214 33.47 6.81 -12.35
C VAL A 214 32.99 7.91 -13.29
N PHE A 215 33.63 9.07 -13.21
CA PHE A 215 33.39 10.14 -14.16
C PHE A 215 33.97 9.76 -15.52
N LYS A 216 33.10 9.51 -16.51
CA LYS A 216 33.51 9.33 -17.89
C LYS A 216 34.07 10.66 -18.40
N ARG A 217 35.39 10.81 -18.44
CA ARG A 217 36.03 11.94 -19.13
C ARG A 217 35.68 11.83 -20.62
N LEU A 218 34.90 12.77 -21.15
CA LEU A 218 34.67 12.87 -22.58
C LEU A 218 36.03 13.15 -23.25
N ARG A 219 36.58 12.16 -23.96
CA ARG A 219 37.81 12.27 -24.77
C ARG A 219 37.60 13.12 -26.05
N ALA A 220 36.84 14.21 -25.96
CA ALA A 220 36.40 14.98 -27.13
C ALA A 220 36.87 16.45 -27.12
N ALA A 221 38.04 16.75 -26.57
CA ALA A 221 38.57 18.12 -26.55
C ALA A 221 40.08 18.26 -26.87
N LEU A 222 40.72 17.21 -27.41
CA LEU A 222 42.14 17.23 -27.79
C LEU A 222 42.34 16.69 -29.21
N ARG A 223 41.60 17.26 -30.16
CA ARG A 223 42.03 17.31 -31.56
C ARG A 223 42.11 18.79 -31.92
N ARG A 224 43.25 19.37 -31.59
CA ARG A 224 43.77 20.57 -32.24
C ARG A 224 44.45 20.14 -33.52
#